data_AF-X0JE88-F1
#
_entry.id   AF-X0JE88-F1
#
_cell.length_a   1.000
_cell.length_b   1.000
_cell.length_c   1.000
_cell.angle_alpha   90.00
_cell.angle_beta   90.00
_cell.angle_gamma   90.00
#
_symmetry.space_group_name_H-M   'P 1'
#
loop_
_entity.id
_entity.type
_entity.pdbx_description
1 polymer ?
#
loop_
_entity_poly.entity_id
_entity_poly.type
_entity_poly.pdbx_seq_one_letter_code
_entity_poly.pdbx_strand_id
1 'polypeptide(L)'
;MHKMFDDTPRPPPPVPPLPPALNKKASRESPFVLKVRNAPEEWFYQPPEPPADVDLFEPPTGPYFIYGTLMDPKMLANVLGLEEKPALRPAKVVGYLRKLWGQYPAMQDGPQDAQVSGAVYYVQSVAHAKRLAEYETNSYRAKPCFIQYTDGKEPDEDFGHVFMFVGNPRDLQEGEFDLGKWLKRVGRSSG
;
A
#
# COMPACT_ATOMS: atom_id res chain seq x y z
N MET A 1 22.44 19.39 41.37
CA MET A 1 21.61 18.16 41.37
C MET A 1 21.09 17.95 39.97
N HIS A 2 21.57 16.91 39.29
CA HIS A 2 21.21 16.59 37.90
C HIS A 2 19.87 15.85 37.90
N LYS A 3 18.88 16.34 37.14
CA LYS A 3 17.62 15.61 36.87
C LYS A 3 17.92 14.52 35.84
N MET A 4 17.76 13.27 36.24
CA MET A 4 17.77 12.14 35.31
C MET A 4 16.49 12.18 34.47
N PHE A 5 16.64 12.10 33.15
CA PHE A 5 15.52 11.81 32.25
C PHE A 5 15.20 10.33 32.37
N ASP A 6 13.95 10.04 32.68
CA ASP A 6 13.38 8.70 32.73
C ASP A 6 13.27 8.19 31.28
N ASP A 7 14.11 7.21 30.92
CA ASP A 7 14.22 6.60 29.59
C ASP A 7 13.38 5.30 29.52
N THR A 8 12.12 5.38 29.97
CA THR A 8 11.17 4.28 29.82
C THR A 8 10.51 4.32 28.43
N PRO A 9 10.59 3.22 27.63
CA PRO A 9 9.89 3.14 26.36
C PRO A 9 8.37 3.26 26.59
N ARG A 10 7.74 4.26 25.97
CA ARG A 10 6.28 4.42 26.01
C ARG A 10 5.60 3.20 25.41
N PRO A 11 4.54 2.66 26.04
CA PRO A 11 3.75 1.59 25.46
C PRO A 11 3.12 2.05 24.13
N PRO A 12 2.92 1.13 23.16
CA PRO A 12 2.27 1.46 21.90
C PRO A 12 0.84 1.97 22.17
N PRO A 13 0.34 2.94 21.37
CA PRO A 13 -0.98 3.50 21.58
C PRO A 13 -2.07 2.43 21.41
N PRO A 14 -3.15 2.49 22.20
CA PRO A 14 -4.29 1.59 22.07
C PRO A 14 -5.02 1.79 20.73
N VAL A 15 -5.68 0.72 20.26
CA VAL A 15 -6.43 0.68 18.99
C VAL A 15 -7.57 1.72 19.01
N PRO A 16 -7.70 2.59 18.00
CA PRO A 16 -8.77 3.58 17.95
C PRO A 16 -10.15 2.94 17.66
N PRO A 17 -11.23 3.47 18.27
CA PRO A 17 -12.58 2.96 18.08
C PRO A 17 -13.15 3.24 16.68
N LEU A 18 -14.03 2.35 16.22
CA LEU A 18 -14.69 2.41 14.90
C LEU A 18 -15.60 3.66 14.74
N PRO A 19 -15.63 4.30 13.55
CA PRO A 19 -16.51 5.43 13.30
C PRO A 19 -17.98 5.00 13.07
N PRO A 20 -18.97 5.84 13.45
CA PRO A 20 -20.39 5.56 13.20
C PRO A 20 -20.79 5.76 11.73
N ALA A 21 -21.84 5.05 11.30
CA ALA A 21 -22.34 5.06 9.93
C ALA A 21 -22.88 6.44 9.48
N LEU A 22 -22.43 6.89 8.30
CA LEU A 22 -22.82 8.16 7.67
C LEU A 22 -24.24 8.10 7.09
N ASN A 23 -25.11 8.95 7.62
CA ASN A 23 -26.48 9.16 7.17
C ASN A 23 -26.49 10.09 5.93
N LYS A 24 -27.02 9.63 4.79
CA LYS A 24 -27.12 10.39 3.52
C LYS A 24 -28.34 11.31 3.54
N LYS A 25 -28.17 12.63 3.31
CA LYS A 25 -29.26 13.47 2.75
C LYS A 25 -28.77 14.58 1.79
N ALA A 26 -29.56 14.67 0.71
CA ALA A 26 -29.82 15.79 -0.22
C ALA A 26 -28.74 16.20 -1.23
N SER A 27 -28.91 15.75 -2.47
CA SER A 27 -28.25 16.26 -3.67
C SER A 27 -29.03 17.47 -4.20
N ARG A 28 -28.36 18.61 -4.42
CA ARG A 28 -28.87 19.73 -5.22
C ARG A 28 -28.20 19.67 -6.57
N GLU A 29 -28.97 19.42 -7.62
CA GLU A 29 -28.43 19.34 -8.98
C GLU A 29 -27.89 20.69 -9.45
N SER A 30 -26.71 20.66 -10.08
CA SER A 30 -25.98 21.84 -10.56
C SER A 30 -26.50 22.29 -11.94
N PRO A 31 -26.50 23.61 -12.26
CA PRO A 31 -26.96 24.16 -13.54
C PRO A 31 -26.26 23.60 -14.80
N PHE A 32 -25.13 22.90 -14.62
CA PHE A 32 -24.42 22.23 -15.70
C PHE A 32 -25.25 21.09 -16.33
N VAL A 33 -26.07 20.39 -15.54
CA VAL A 33 -26.90 19.26 -15.99
C VAL A 33 -27.96 19.72 -17.00
N LEU A 34 -28.49 20.94 -16.84
CA LEU A 34 -29.52 21.49 -17.73
C LEU A 34 -28.98 21.83 -19.14
N LYS A 35 -27.67 22.08 -19.29
CA LYS A 35 -27.06 22.42 -20.59
C LYS A 35 -26.69 21.21 -21.45
N VAL A 36 -26.62 20.00 -20.87
CA VAL A 36 -26.24 18.77 -21.59
C VAL A 36 -27.42 18.14 -22.36
N ARG A 37 -28.66 18.49 -22.00
CA ARG A 37 -29.88 17.91 -22.60
C ARG A 37 -30.10 18.24 -24.09
N ASN A 38 -29.43 19.27 -24.62
CA ASN A 38 -29.64 19.77 -25.98
C ASN A 38 -28.48 19.45 -26.93
N ALA A 39 -27.51 18.62 -26.53
CA ALA A 39 -26.43 18.19 -27.42
C ALA A 39 -26.92 17.09 -28.39
N PRO A 40 -26.56 17.13 -29.69
CA PRO A 40 -26.85 16.05 -30.63
C PRO A 40 -26.27 14.71 -30.15
N GLU A 41 -26.98 13.60 -30.36
CA GLU A 41 -26.57 12.29 -29.85
C GLU A 41 -25.18 11.84 -30.36
N GLU A 42 -24.78 12.28 -31.55
CA GLU A 42 -23.47 11.99 -32.15
C GLU A 42 -22.27 12.56 -31.38
N TRP A 43 -22.49 13.49 -30.43
CA TRP A 43 -21.44 14.09 -29.61
C TRP A 43 -21.24 13.38 -28.26
N PHE A 44 -22.07 12.39 -27.93
CA PHE A 44 -21.83 11.58 -26.76
C PHE A 44 -20.71 10.59 -27.07
N TYR A 45 -19.54 10.83 -26.47
CA TYR A 45 -18.52 9.79 -26.34
C TYR A 45 -19.17 8.57 -25.71
N GLN A 46 -19.32 7.49 -26.49
CA GLN A 46 -19.66 6.18 -25.94
C GLN A 46 -18.36 5.57 -25.45
N PRO A 47 -18.16 5.43 -24.13
CA PRO A 47 -17.02 4.68 -23.63
C PRO A 47 -17.10 3.26 -24.21
N PRO A 48 -15.96 2.65 -24.59
CA PRO A 48 -15.88 1.20 -24.66
C PRO A 48 -16.50 0.62 -23.39
N GLU A 49 -17.23 -0.48 -23.52
CA GLU A 49 -18.04 -1.11 -22.46
C GLU A 49 -17.51 -0.83 -21.05
N PRO A 50 -18.36 -0.38 -20.10
CA PRO A 50 -17.90 -0.04 -18.77
C PRO A 50 -17.10 -1.23 -18.22
N PRO A 51 -15.88 -1.01 -17.69
CA PRO A 51 -15.11 -2.08 -17.10
C PRO A 51 -16.00 -2.82 -16.11
N ALA A 52 -15.99 -4.16 -16.17
CA ALA A 52 -16.82 -5.04 -15.37
C ALA A 52 -16.95 -4.49 -13.95
N ASP A 53 -18.19 -4.32 -13.47
CA ASP A 53 -18.59 -3.69 -12.20
C ASP A 53 -17.53 -3.85 -11.10
N VAL A 54 -16.56 -2.92 -11.06
CA VAL A 54 -15.50 -2.94 -10.07
C VAL A 54 -16.09 -2.38 -8.80
N ASP A 55 -16.34 -3.23 -7.82
CA ASP A 55 -16.66 -2.74 -6.49
C ASP A 55 -15.49 -1.88 -6.02
N LEU A 56 -15.68 -0.56 -6.00
CA LEU A 56 -14.66 0.43 -5.66
C LEU A 56 -14.15 0.28 -4.22
N PHE A 57 -14.80 -0.54 -3.40
CA PHE A 57 -14.36 -0.90 -2.05
C PHE A 57 -13.47 -2.15 -2.02
N GLU A 58 -13.43 -2.94 -3.10
CA GLU A 58 -12.54 -4.08 -3.18
C GLU A 58 -11.09 -3.65 -3.42
N PRO A 59 -10.12 -4.25 -2.71
CA PRO A 59 -8.72 -3.95 -2.94
C PRO A 59 -8.33 -4.41 -4.36
N PRO A 60 -7.58 -3.59 -5.10
CA PRO A 60 -7.28 -3.86 -6.50
C PRO A 60 -6.41 -5.11 -6.67
N THR A 61 -6.52 -5.75 -7.83
CA THR A 61 -5.56 -6.78 -8.26
C THR A 61 -4.44 -6.14 -9.08
N GLY A 62 -3.41 -6.92 -9.42
CA GLY A 62 -2.27 -6.47 -10.22
C GLY A 62 -0.98 -6.30 -9.42
N PRO A 63 -0.04 -5.44 -9.86
CA PRO A 63 1.27 -5.30 -9.26
C PRO A 63 1.20 -4.61 -7.89
N TYR A 64 1.79 -5.23 -6.87
CA TYR A 64 1.97 -4.66 -5.54
C TYR A 64 3.46 -4.54 -5.21
N PHE A 65 3.91 -3.31 -5.00
CA PHE A 65 5.24 -3.02 -4.51
C PHE A 65 5.30 -3.21 -2.98
N ILE A 66 6.20 -4.07 -2.56
CA ILE A 66 6.43 -4.46 -1.17
C ILE A 66 7.86 -4.13 -0.77
N TYR A 67 7.99 -3.49 0.39
CA TYR A 67 9.24 -2.86 0.86
C TYR A 67 9.62 -3.25 2.31
N GLY A 68 9.02 -4.33 2.81
CA GLY A 68 9.16 -4.77 4.19
C GLY A 68 9.19 -6.27 4.35
N THR A 69 8.52 -6.77 5.39
CA THR A 69 8.57 -8.18 5.79
C THR A 69 8.00 -9.12 4.72
N LEU A 70 7.02 -8.65 3.93
CA LEU A 70 6.43 -9.38 2.80
C LEU A 70 7.38 -9.55 1.61
N MET A 71 8.57 -8.94 1.62
CA MET A 71 9.62 -9.25 0.65
C MET A 71 10.21 -10.66 0.83
N ASP A 72 9.95 -11.33 1.97
CA ASP A 72 10.24 -12.75 2.14
C ASP A 72 9.13 -13.60 1.50
N PRO A 73 9.43 -14.41 0.46
CA PRO A 73 8.42 -15.21 -0.23
C PRO A 73 7.65 -16.16 0.68
N LYS A 74 8.30 -16.72 1.72
CA LYS A 74 7.61 -17.63 2.67
C LYS A 74 6.59 -16.87 3.50
N MET A 75 6.94 -15.69 3.97
CA MET A 75 6.03 -14.83 4.71
C MET A 75 4.84 -14.40 3.83
N LEU A 76 5.10 -14.01 2.59
CA LEU A 76 4.06 -13.67 1.64
C LEU A 76 3.14 -14.86 1.33
N ALA A 77 3.70 -16.05 1.11
CA ALA A 77 2.93 -17.29 0.92
C ALA A 77 2.01 -17.56 2.12
N ASN A 78 2.52 -17.44 3.35
CA ASN A 78 1.73 -17.67 4.57
C ASN A 78 0.58 -16.67 4.71
N VAL A 79 0.82 -15.39 4.43
CA VAL A 79 -0.22 -14.34 4.49
C VAL A 79 -1.29 -14.58 3.42
N LEU A 80 -0.86 -14.95 2.22
CA LEU A 80 -1.75 -15.22 1.11
C LEU A 80 -2.40 -16.60 1.14
N GLY A 81 -1.96 -17.50 2.03
CA GLY A 81 -2.42 -18.90 2.07
C GLY A 81 -2.04 -19.70 0.82
N LEU A 82 -0.87 -19.42 0.22
CA LEU A 82 -0.36 -20.13 -0.95
C LEU A 82 0.41 -21.38 -0.52
N GLU A 83 0.22 -22.48 -1.25
CA GLU A 83 1.02 -23.70 -1.07
C GLU A 83 2.42 -23.55 -1.66
N GLU A 84 2.54 -22.79 -2.76
CA GLU A 84 3.81 -22.55 -3.45
C GLU A 84 4.43 -21.20 -3.07
N LYS A 85 5.77 -21.11 -3.20
CA LYS A 85 6.49 -19.85 -2.97
C LYS A 85 6.18 -18.86 -4.10
N PRO A 86 5.61 -17.68 -3.81
CA PRO A 86 5.34 -16.67 -4.82
C PRO A 86 6.63 -16.12 -5.42
N ALA A 87 6.61 -15.90 -6.73
CA ALA A 87 7.69 -15.22 -7.43
C ALA A 87 7.62 -13.71 -7.18
N LEU A 88 8.75 -13.13 -6.76
CA LEU A 88 8.92 -11.70 -6.53
C LEU A 88 9.90 -11.14 -7.55
N ARG A 89 9.54 -10.03 -8.19
CA ARG A 89 10.46 -9.28 -9.07
C ARG A 89 11.09 -8.13 -8.30
N PRO A 90 12.42 -7.96 -8.27
CA PRO A 90 13.05 -6.80 -7.64
C PRO A 90 12.67 -5.52 -8.41
N ALA A 91 12.38 -4.47 -7.67
CA ALA A 91 11.95 -3.19 -8.22
C ALA A 91 12.29 -2.02 -7.31
N LYS A 92 12.05 -0.81 -7.79
CA LYS A 92 12.15 0.43 -7.03
C LYS A 92 10.99 1.38 -7.36
N VAL A 93 10.73 2.29 -6.43
CA VAL A 93 9.78 3.40 -6.60
C VAL A 93 10.47 4.74 -6.29
N VAL A 94 10.03 5.81 -6.93
CA VAL A 94 10.61 7.17 -6.82
C VAL A 94 9.58 8.12 -6.18
N GLY A 95 10.03 9.14 -5.45
CA GLY A 95 9.17 10.11 -4.77
C GLY A 95 8.74 9.70 -3.37
N TYR A 96 9.38 8.66 -2.81
CA TYR A 96 9.00 8.08 -1.53
C TYR A 96 10.20 7.95 -0.60
N LEU A 97 9.92 7.94 0.69
CA LEU A 97 10.91 7.66 1.73
C LEU A 97 10.39 6.58 2.67
N ARG A 98 11.32 5.73 3.10
CA ARG A 98 11.06 4.68 4.07
C ARG A 98 11.55 5.13 5.44
N LYS A 99 10.67 5.08 6.44
CA LYS A 99 10.98 5.28 7.85
C LYS A 99 10.66 4.01 8.64
N LEU A 100 10.83 4.06 9.95
CA LEU A 100 10.45 2.98 10.86
C LEU A 100 9.29 3.40 11.76
N TRP A 101 8.25 2.58 11.82
CA TRP A 101 7.24 2.59 12.87
C TRP A 101 7.58 1.47 13.87
N GLY A 102 8.33 1.81 14.91
CA GLY A 102 8.95 0.82 15.80
C GLY A 102 9.94 -0.05 15.04
N GLN A 103 9.57 -1.31 14.77
CA GLN A 103 10.40 -2.26 14.01
C GLN A 103 9.93 -2.49 12.57
N TYR A 104 8.81 -1.88 12.18
CA TYR A 104 8.18 -2.08 10.88
C TYR A 104 8.55 -0.95 9.93
N PRO A 105 8.83 -1.24 8.65
CA PRO A 105 9.08 -0.20 7.67
C PRO A 105 7.77 0.52 7.33
N ALA A 106 7.84 1.84 7.24
CA ALA A 106 6.72 2.72 6.95
C ALA A 106 7.05 3.64 5.77
N MET A 107 6.29 3.52 4.68
CA MET A 107 6.45 4.40 3.51
C MET A 107 5.72 5.73 3.73
N GLN A 108 6.38 6.83 3.38
CA GLN A 108 5.81 8.17 3.29
C GLN A 108 6.17 8.84 1.95
N ASP A 109 5.42 9.87 1.60
CA ASP A 109 5.79 10.77 0.50
C ASP A 109 7.14 11.42 0.83
N GLY A 110 8.03 11.47 -0.15
CA GLY A 110 9.38 12.00 -0.01
C GLY A 110 9.77 12.98 -1.11
N PRO A 111 11.03 13.43 -1.11
CA PRO A 111 11.59 14.21 -2.20
C PRO A 111 11.44 13.51 -3.55
N GLN A 112 11.32 14.28 -4.62
CA GLN A 112 11.07 13.74 -5.97
C GLN A 112 12.18 12.80 -6.47
N ASP A 113 13.40 12.95 -5.98
CA ASP A 113 14.57 12.11 -6.31
C ASP A 113 14.77 10.94 -5.35
N ALA A 114 14.02 10.90 -4.24
CA ALA A 114 14.12 9.85 -3.24
C ALA A 114 13.60 8.53 -3.82
N GLN A 115 14.38 7.47 -3.61
CA GLN A 115 14.12 6.14 -4.14
C GLN A 115 14.02 5.12 -3.02
N VAL A 116 13.07 4.20 -3.14
CA VAL A 116 12.95 3.06 -2.24
C VAL A 116 13.00 1.77 -3.05
N SER A 117 13.95 0.91 -2.70
CA SER A 117 14.07 -0.43 -3.27
C SER A 117 13.15 -1.41 -2.55
N GLY A 118 12.64 -2.37 -3.29
CA GLY A 118 11.73 -3.40 -2.79
C GLY A 118 11.58 -4.53 -3.78
N ALA A 119 10.45 -5.19 -3.71
CA ALA A 119 10.06 -6.23 -4.65
C ALA A 119 8.60 -6.02 -5.07
N VAL A 120 8.19 -6.70 -6.13
CA VAL A 120 6.84 -6.66 -6.66
C VAL A 120 6.29 -8.05 -6.67
N TYR A 121 5.08 -8.18 -6.13
CA TYR A 121 4.25 -9.36 -6.27
C TYR A 121 3.05 -9.04 -7.14
N TYR A 122 2.74 -9.92 -8.09
CA TYR A 122 1.55 -9.78 -8.92
C TYR A 122 0.37 -10.49 -8.26
N VAL A 123 -0.59 -9.72 -7.75
CA VAL A 123 -1.78 -10.23 -7.09
C VAL A 123 -2.83 -10.63 -8.13
N GLN A 124 -3.06 -11.93 -8.25
CA GLN A 124 -3.94 -12.50 -9.29
C GLN A 124 -5.44 -12.50 -8.93
N SER A 125 -5.79 -12.41 -7.65
CA SER A 125 -7.18 -12.52 -7.20
C SER A 125 -7.53 -11.46 -6.16
N VAL A 126 -8.79 -11.02 -6.16
CA VAL A 126 -9.32 -10.08 -5.16
C VAL A 126 -9.22 -10.67 -3.75
N ALA A 127 -9.35 -12.00 -3.60
CA ALA A 127 -9.17 -12.67 -2.31
C ALA A 127 -7.74 -12.49 -1.76
N HIS A 128 -6.71 -12.57 -2.61
CA HIS A 128 -5.34 -12.30 -2.21
C HIS A 128 -5.12 -10.82 -1.88
N ALA A 129 -5.72 -9.91 -2.67
CA ALA A 129 -5.67 -8.48 -2.39
C ALA A 129 -6.32 -8.14 -1.02
N LYS A 130 -7.45 -8.78 -0.69
CA LYS A 130 -8.12 -8.67 0.62
C LYS A 130 -7.22 -9.16 1.75
N ARG A 131 -6.60 -10.34 1.61
CA ARG A 131 -5.65 -10.85 2.61
C ARG A 131 -4.47 -9.92 2.85
N LEU A 132 -3.93 -9.30 1.78
CA LEU A 132 -2.88 -8.29 1.93
C LEU A 132 -3.37 -7.06 2.68
N ALA A 133 -4.54 -6.52 2.30
CA ALA A 133 -5.12 -5.36 2.99
C ALA A 133 -5.44 -5.66 4.47
N GLU A 134 -5.91 -6.86 4.79
CA GLU A 134 -6.15 -7.32 6.16
C GLU A 134 -4.85 -7.42 6.96
N TYR A 135 -3.78 -7.96 6.37
CA TYR A 135 -2.47 -8.08 7.00
C TYR A 135 -1.84 -6.72 7.31
N GLU A 136 -1.97 -5.78 6.38
CA GLU A 136 -1.44 -4.41 6.48
C GLU A 136 -2.23 -3.55 7.48
N THR A 137 -3.40 -4.01 7.94
CA THR A 137 -4.24 -3.37 8.97
C THR A 137 -4.68 -1.93 8.62
N ASN A 138 -5.27 -1.21 9.57
CA ASN A 138 -5.64 0.20 9.41
C ASN A 138 -4.45 1.17 9.39
N SER A 139 -3.23 0.69 9.69
CA SER A 139 -2.04 1.55 9.75
C SER A 139 -1.45 1.83 8.37
N TYR A 140 -1.83 1.05 7.36
CA TYR A 140 -1.36 1.17 5.99
C TYR A 140 -2.52 1.17 5.00
N ARG A 141 -2.39 1.89 3.89
CA ARG A 141 -3.36 1.87 2.79
C ARG A 141 -2.66 1.73 1.45
N ALA A 142 -3.22 0.87 0.59
CA ALA A 142 -2.79 0.77 -0.79
C ALA A 142 -3.04 2.11 -1.51
N LYS A 143 -2.01 2.63 -2.17
CA LYS A 143 -2.10 3.78 -3.08
C LYS A 143 -1.47 3.42 -4.42
N PRO A 144 -1.96 3.99 -5.53
CA PRO A 144 -1.33 3.81 -6.83
C PRO A 144 0.10 4.36 -6.82
N CYS A 145 1.02 3.67 -7.47
CA CYS A 145 2.42 4.08 -7.62
C CYS A 145 2.98 3.63 -8.97
N PHE A 146 4.06 4.29 -9.37
CA PHE A 146 4.84 3.92 -10.54
C PHE A 146 6.03 3.06 -10.11
N ILE A 147 6.14 1.87 -10.71
CA ILE A 147 7.09 0.83 -10.35
C ILE A 147 8.13 0.72 -11.47
N GLN A 148 9.41 0.67 -11.10
CA GLN A 148 10.51 0.40 -12.02
C GLN A 148 11.18 -0.90 -11.62
N TYR A 149 11.07 -1.93 -12.45
CA TYR A 149 11.71 -3.21 -12.23
C TYR A 149 13.22 -3.10 -12.44
N THR A 150 13.97 -3.85 -11.66
CA THR A 150 15.45 -3.84 -11.70
C THR A 150 16.04 -5.19 -12.09
N ASP A 151 15.21 -6.11 -12.60
CA ASP A 151 15.62 -7.46 -13.03
C ASP A 151 16.05 -7.53 -14.51
N GLY A 152 15.94 -6.42 -15.25
CA GLY A 152 16.28 -6.36 -16.67
C GLY A 152 15.32 -7.14 -17.58
N LYS A 153 14.12 -7.47 -17.09
CA LYS A 153 13.08 -8.16 -17.85
C LYS A 153 11.94 -7.19 -18.19
N GLU A 154 11.20 -7.50 -19.26
CA GLU A 154 10.00 -6.76 -19.61
C GLU A 154 8.75 -7.26 -18.85
N PRO A 155 7.78 -6.38 -18.53
CA PRO A 155 7.91 -4.92 -18.61
C PRO A 155 8.94 -4.44 -17.58
N ASP A 156 9.69 -3.40 -17.95
CA ASP A 156 10.68 -2.72 -17.12
C ASP A 156 10.05 -1.66 -16.20
N GLU A 157 8.87 -1.15 -16.57
CA GLU A 157 8.06 -0.22 -15.78
C GLU A 157 6.59 -0.64 -15.75
N ASP A 158 5.87 -0.32 -14.67
CA ASP A 158 4.47 -0.71 -14.50
C ASP A 158 3.73 0.20 -13.51
N PHE A 159 2.40 0.25 -13.62
CA PHE A 159 1.54 0.93 -12.67
C PHE A 159 0.94 -0.07 -11.70
N GLY A 160 1.23 0.13 -10.41
CA GLY A 160 0.79 -0.79 -9.37
C GLY A 160 0.40 -0.07 -8.10
N HIS A 161 0.48 -0.79 -6.99
CA HIS A 161 0.04 -0.31 -5.69
C HIS A 161 1.15 -0.46 -4.66
N VAL A 162 1.25 0.50 -3.74
CA VAL A 162 2.14 0.45 -2.59
C VAL A 162 1.35 0.73 -1.32
N PHE A 163 1.66 0.03 -0.23
CA PHE A 163 1.06 0.29 1.06
C PHE A 163 1.74 1.48 1.73
N MET A 164 1.04 2.61 1.83
CA MET A 164 1.51 3.83 2.48
C MET A 164 1.12 3.85 3.95
N PHE A 165 2.01 4.29 4.83
CA PHE A 165 1.66 4.46 6.24
C PHE A 165 0.68 5.63 6.41
N VAL A 166 -0.47 5.38 7.02
CA VAL A 166 -1.53 6.37 7.26
C VAL A 166 -1.75 6.68 8.74
N GLY A 167 -0.90 6.13 9.61
CA GLY A 167 -0.88 6.47 11.04
C GLY A 167 -0.27 7.85 11.31
N ASN A 168 -0.02 8.15 12.58
CA ASN A 168 0.53 9.45 12.98
C ASN A 168 2.02 9.56 12.58
N PRO A 169 2.41 10.52 11.73
CA PRO A 169 3.80 10.69 11.30
C PRO A 169 4.80 10.90 12.44
N ARG A 170 4.35 11.37 13.62
CA ARG A 170 5.19 11.58 14.80
C ARG A 170 5.66 10.28 15.45
N ASP A 171 5.00 9.17 15.14
CA ASP A 171 5.37 7.84 15.65
C ASP A 171 6.47 7.21 14.79
N LEU A 172 6.86 7.87 13.69
CA LEU A 172 7.91 7.41 12.81
C LEU A 172 9.27 7.92 13.25
N GLN A 173 10.25 7.05 13.12
CA GLN A 173 11.66 7.32 13.41
C GLN A 173 12.48 7.14 12.13
N GLU A 174 13.57 7.90 12.01
CA GLU A 174 14.56 7.66 10.98
C GLU A 174 15.25 6.31 11.21
N GLY A 175 15.49 5.58 10.15
CA GLY A 175 16.18 4.30 10.22
C GLY A 175 15.95 3.45 8.98
N GLU A 176 16.80 2.43 8.86
CA GLU A 176 16.79 1.50 7.73
C GLU A 176 16.21 0.16 8.17
N PHE A 177 15.23 -0.34 7.40
CA PHE A 177 14.73 -1.69 7.57
C PHE A 177 15.62 -2.68 6.80
N ASP A 178 16.10 -3.69 7.50
CA ASP A 178 16.87 -4.80 6.97
C ASP A 178 16.11 -6.10 7.22
N LEU A 179 15.63 -6.71 6.14
CA LEU A 179 14.85 -7.94 6.18
C LEU A 179 15.63 -9.09 6.84
N GLY A 180 16.94 -9.21 6.57
CA GLY A 180 17.78 -10.27 7.12
C GLY A 180 17.98 -10.14 8.62
N LYS A 181 18.18 -8.92 9.13
CA LYS A 181 18.24 -8.64 10.57
C LYS A 181 16.90 -8.92 11.26
N TRP A 182 15.78 -8.57 10.61
CA TRP A 182 14.45 -8.84 11.13
C TRP A 182 14.17 -10.35 11.22
N LEU A 183 14.43 -11.11 10.14
CA LEU A 183 14.25 -12.55 10.09
C LEU A 183 15.03 -13.28 11.19
N LYS A 184 16.30 -12.92 11.40
CA LYS A 184 17.14 -13.46 12.48
C LYS A 184 16.54 -13.20 13.87
N ARG A 185 16.00 -12.00 14.10
CA ARG A 185 15.38 -11.63 15.39
C ARG A 185 14.12 -12.46 15.69
N VAL A 186 13.32 -12.76 14.67
CA VAL A 186 12.08 -13.55 14.83
C VAL A 186 12.31 -15.06 14.72
N GLY A 187 13.56 -15.52 14.72
CA GLY A 187 13.92 -16.94 14.64
C GLY A 187 13.59 -17.60 13.30
N ARG A 188 13.45 -16.80 12.23
CA ARG A 188 13.18 -17.30 10.87
C ARG A 188 14.46 -17.27 10.03
N SER A 189 14.73 -18.35 9.31
CA SER A 189 15.81 -18.40 8.33
C SER A 189 15.30 -17.99 6.94
N SER A 190 15.97 -17.00 6.35
CA SER A 190 15.85 -16.68 4.93
C SER A 190 16.23 -17.93 4.11
N GLY A 191 15.44 -18.27 3.11
CA GLY A 191 15.79 -19.35 2.19
C GLY A 191 14.71 -19.64 1.17
#